data_AF-A0A357FUZ6-F1
#
_entry.id   AF-A0A357FUZ6-F1
#
_cell.length_a   1.000
_cell.length_b   1.000
_cell.length_c   1.000
_cell.angle_alpha   90.00
_cell.angle_beta   90.00
_cell.angle_gamma   90.00
#
_symmetry.space_group_name_H-M   'P 1'
#
loop_
_entity.id
_entity.type
_entity.pdbx_description
1 polymer ?
#
loop_
_entity_poly.entity_id
_entity_poly.type
_entity_poly.pdbx_seq_one_letter_code
_entity_poly.pdbx_strand_id
1 'polypeptide(L)'
;PEVGLVINNAADQDNCELKSTEVHEIFRREYVNLSSPLELLSIQRKDFFDTGEVSIDAQINFNGERLTISGRGNGPISAFAKALDSQGWKHFTLLDYRQHSIGSGSATDAAAYIQIEHESGLICYGCGINPNIELAGLHALVSAFNRAHAAHPESHLG
;
A
#
# COMPACT_ATOMS: atom_id res chain seq x y z
N PRO A 1 18.26 -6.37 1.18
CA PRO A 1 16.83 -6.01 1.39
C PRO A 1 16.48 -4.72 0.61
N GLU A 2 15.31 -4.66 -0.03
CA GLU A 2 14.93 -3.56 -0.95
C GLU A 2 14.98 -2.17 -0.30
N VAL A 3 14.48 -2.04 0.93
CA VAL A 3 14.55 -0.80 1.73
C VAL A 3 15.99 -0.29 1.91
N GLY A 4 16.95 -1.19 2.12
CA GLY A 4 18.35 -0.81 2.28
C GLY A 4 18.97 -0.24 1.01
N LEU A 5 18.52 -0.70 -0.17
CA LEU A 5 18.99 -0.19 -1.46
C LEU A 5 18.53 1.26 -1.67
N VAL A 6 17.26 1.56 -1.37
CA VAL A 6 16.70 2.91 -1.51
C VAL A 6 17.36 3.90 -0.56
N ILE A 7 17.58 3.51 0.69
CA ILE A 7 18.28 4.35 1.68
C ILE A 7 19.73 4.61 1.24
N ASN A 8 20.45 3.58 0.78
CA ASN A 8 21.83 3.74 0.33
C ASN A 8 21.93 4.63 -0.92
N ASN A 9 21.03 4.47 -1.90
CA ASN A 9 21.02 5.33 -3.09
C ASN A 9 20.77 6.81 -2.73
N ALA A 10 19.94 7.09 -1.72
CA ALA A 10 19.73 8.44 -1.23
C ALA A 10 20.99 8.99 -0.53
N ALA A 11 21.69 8.16 0.26
CA ALA A 11 22.95 8.54 0.90
C ALA A 11 24.06 8.85 -0.13
N ASP A 12 24.15 8.05 -1.20
CA ASP A 12 25.16 8.19 -2.26
C ASP A 12 24.96 9.48 -3.07
N GLN A 13 23.72 9.96 -3.22
CA GLN A 13 23.44 11.24 -3.89
C GLN A 13 23.92 12.45 -3.08
N ASP A 14 23.90 12.35 -1.75
CA ASP A 14 24.30 13.43 -0.83
C ASP A 14 25.76 13.29 -0.34
N ASN A 15 26.49 12.24 -0.77
CA ASN A 15 27.87 11.92 -0.43
C ASN A 15 28.17 12.04 1.09
N CYS A 16 27.22 11.60 1.92
CA CYS A 16 27.28 11.73 3.38
C CYS A 16 26.62 10.53 4.07
N GLU A 17 27.12 10.16 5.25
CA GLU A 17 26.43 9.18 6.11
C GLU A 17 25.11 9.78 6.63
N LEU A 18 23.99 9.15 6.28
CA LEU A 18 22.67 9.58 6.73
C LEU A 18 22.49 9.34 8.24
N LYS A 19 22.00 10.36 8.94
CA LYS A 19 21.53 10.25 10.32
C LYS A 19 20.24 9.42 10.37
N SER A 20 19.97 8.80 11.53
CA SER A 20 18.74 8.04 11.77
C SER A 20 17.45 8.81 11.45
N THR A 21 17.44 10.12 11.70
CA THR A 21 16.31 11.01 11.35
C THR A 21 16.13 11.13 9.84
N GLU A 22 17.21 11.23 9.06
CA GLU A 22 17.16 11.34 7.60
C GLU A 22 16.71 10.01 6.99
N VAL A 23 17.21 8.89 7.51
CA VAL A 23 16.72 7.55 7.13
C VAL A 23 15.22 7.41 7.39
N HIS A 24 14.75 7.89 8.53
CA HIS A 24 13.33 7.85 8.87
C HIS A 24 12.48 8.70 7.92
N GLU A 25 12.90 9.92 7.61
CA GLU A 25 12.19 10.80 6.67
C GLU A 25 12.17 10.21 5.25
N ILE A 26 13.28 9.64 4.79
CA ILE A 26 13.34 8.93 3.50
C ILE A 26 12.37 7.75 3.53
N PHE A 27 12.39 6.92 4.57
CA PHE A 27 11.47 5.79 4.68
C PHE A 27 10.01 6.25 4.63
N ARG A 28 9.65 7.31 5.37
CA ARG A 28 8.29 7.86 5.36
C ARG A 28 7.89 8.33 3.97
N ARG A 29 8.76 9.10 3.31
CA ARG A 29 8.50 9.66 1.99
C ARG A 29 8.37 8.58 0.90
N GLU A 30 9.20 7.55 0.96
CA GLU A 30 9.31 6.55 -0.11
C GLU A 30 8.37 5.35 0.09
N TYR A 31 7.86 5.11 1.30
CA TYR A 31 7.12 3.87 1.60
C TYR A 31 5.79 4.08 2.32
N VAL A 32 5.59 5.18 3.06
CA VAL A 32 4.50 5.27 4.03
C VAL A 32 3.34 6.09 3.48
N ASN A 33 2.16 5.47 3.38
CA ASN A 33 0.90 6.12 2.99
C ASN A 33 1.02 6.92 1.67
N LEU A 34 1.72 6.38 0.66
CA LEU A 34 1.82 7.04 -0.64
C LEU A 34 0.44 7.14 -1.29
N SER A 35 0.16 8.25 -1.97
CA SER A 35 -1.16 8.58 -2.52
C SER A 35 -1.18 8.88 -4.02
N SER A 36 -0.14 8.53 -4.77
CA SER A 36 -0.09 8.78 -6.22
C SER A 36 0.59 7.63 -6.97
N PRO A 37 0.04 7.17 -8.11
CA PRO A 37 -1.18 7.68 -8.76
C PRO A 37 -2.50 7.27 -8.09
N LEU A 38 -2.48 6.26 -7.23
CA LEU A 38 -3.66 5.76 -6.52
C LEU A 38 -3.71 6.31 -5.10
N GLU A 39 -4.83 6.93 -4.76
CA GLU A 39 -5.15 7.42 -3.42
C GLU A 39 -6.42 6.74 -2.91
N LEU A 40 -6.38 6.19 -1.70
CA LEU A 40 -7.56 5.69 -1.00
C LEU A 40 -8.17 6.82 -0.18
N LEU A 41 -9.39 7.25 -0.53
CA LEU A 41 -10.09 8.35 0.14
C LEU A 41 -10.96 7.85 1.30
N SER A 42 -11.73 6.79 1.08
CA SER A 42 -12.57 6.17 2.10
C SER A 42 -12.99 4.76 1.70
N ILE A 43 -13.45 3.98 2.69
CA ILE A 43 -14.06 2.66 2.46
C ILE A 43 -15.40 2.56 3.17
N GLN A 44 -16.32 1.82 2.57
CA GLN A 44 -17.46 1.22 3.27
C GLN A 44 -17.28 -0.30 3.25
N ARG A 45 -17.51 -0.93 4.41
CA ARG A 45 -17.36 -2.36 4.60
C ARG A 45 -18.72 -3.02 4.81
N LYS A 46 -18.89 -4.20 4.24
CA LYS A 46 -20.00 -5.11 4.53
C LYS A 46 -19.47 -6.51 4.82
N ASP A 47 -19.89 -7.08 5.95
CA ASP A 47 -19.57 -8.44 6.35
C ASP A 47 -20.65 -9.44 5.93
N PHE A 48 -20.22 -10.61 5.47
CA PHE A 48 -21.07 -11.74 5.12
C PHE A 48 -20.77 -12.88 6.09
N PHE A 49 -21.45 -12.87 7.24
CA PHE A 49 -21.17 -13.78 8.36
C PHE A 49 -21.38 -15.28 8.04
N ASP A 50 -22.22 -15.57 7.07
CA ASP A 50 -22.49 -16.94 6.57
C ASP A 50 -21.30 -17.54 5.83
N THR A 51 -20.53 -16.70 5.14
CA THR A 51 -19.39 -17.10 4.29
C THR A 51 -18.03 -16.72 4.89
N GLY A 52 -18.01 -15.80 5.87
CA GLY A 52 -16.80 -15.18 6.39
C GLY A 52 -16.16 -14.18 5.41
N GLU A 53 -16.84 -13.81 4.34
CA GLU A 53 -16.34 -12.86 3.35
C GLU A 53 -16.65 -11.42 3.73
N VAL A 54 -15.86 -10.51 3.16
CA VAL A 54 -15.97 -9.07 3.31
C VAL A 54 -16.11 -8.44 1.93
N SER A 55 -17.04 -7.51 1.76
CA SER A 55 -17.08 -6.59 0.62
C SER A 55 -16.61 -5.21 1.04
N ILE A 56 -15.85 -4.57 0.17
CA ILE A 56 -15.46 -3.17 0.29
C ILE A 56 -15.98 -2.40 -0.91
N ASP A 57 -16.59 -1.24 -0.64
CA ASP A 57 -16.77 -0.15 -1.60
C ASP A 57 -15.76 0.95 -1.24
N ALA A 58 -14.74 1.13 -2.07
CA ALA A 58 -13.68 2.10 -1.84
C ALA A 58 -13.86 3.32 -2.75
N GLN A 59 -13.91 4.51 -2.17
CA GLN A 59 -13.71 5.74 -2.92
C GLN A 59 -12.22 5.98 -3.07
N ILE A 60 -11.79 6.13 -4.31
CA ILE A 60 -10.39 6.35 -4.65
C ILE A 60 -10.26 7.59 -5.55
N ASN A 61 -9.03 8.09 -5.63
CA ASN A 61 -8.59 8.96 -6.70
C ASN A 61 -7.47 8.24 -7.45
N PHE A 62 -7.62 8.06 -8.76
CA PHE A 62 -6.62 7.41 -9.61
C PHE A 62 -6.32 8.32 -10.79
N ASN A 63 -5.07 8.75 -10.93
CA ASN A 63 -4.64 9.70 -11.97
C ASN A 63 -5.49 11.00 -12.02
N GLY A 64 -5.97 11.46 -10.87
CA GLY A 64 -6.80 12.68 -10.76
C GLY A 64 -8.30 12.44 -10.96
N GLU A 65 -8.71 11.24 -11.35
CA GLU A 65 -10.12 10.85 -11.47
C GLU A 65 -10.63 10.21 -10.18
N ARG A 66 -11.74 10.73 -9.65
CA ARG A 66 -12.42 10.13 -8.48
C ARG A 66 -13.44 9.10 -8.93
N LEU A 67 -13.32 7.89 -8.39
CA LEU A 67 -14.26 6.81 -8.66
C LEU A 67 -14.50 5.94 -7.42
N THR A 68 -15.53 5.11 -7.50
CA THR A 68 -15.83 4.07 -6.50
C THR A 68 -15.59 2.70 -7.11
N ILE A 69 -14.76 1.89 -6.46
CA ILE A 69 -14.51 0.50 -6.85
C ILE A 69 -15.00 -0.45 -5.77
N SER A 70 -15.48 -1.62 -6.18
CA SER A 70 -16.06 -2.60 -5.28
C SER A 70 -15.42 -3.96 -5.47
N GLY A 71 -15.20 -4.68 -4.37
CA GLY A 71 -14.65 -6.04 -4.42
C GLY A 71 -14.98 -6.84 -3.17
N ARG A 72 -14.97 -8.17 -3.31
CA ARG A 72 -15.35 -9.12 -2.25
C ARG A 72 -14.28 -10.18 -2.04
N GLY A 73 -13.75 -10.31 -0.84
CA GLY A 73 -12.66 -11.23 -0.50
C GLY A 73 -12.77 -11.79 0.90
N ASN A 74 -11.78 -12.59 1.31
CA ASN A 74 -11.69 -13.17 2.66
C ASN A 74 -11.19 -12.17 3.72
N GLY A 75 -11.22 -10.88 3.41
CA GLY A 75 -10.81 -9.78 4.26
C GLY A 75 -10.65 -8.47 3.47
N PRO A 76 -10.46 -7.32 4.16
CA PRO A 76 -10.36 -6.00 3.54
C PRO A 76 -9.33 -5.89 2.41
N ILE A 77 -8.10 -6.36 2.64
CA ILE A 77 -7.01 -6.29 1.65
C ILE A 77 -7.35 -7.13 0.40
N SER A 78 -7.86 -8.35 0.59
CA SER A 78 -8.27 -9.22 -0.53
C SER A 78 -9.43 -8.61 -1.31
N ALA A 79 -10.42 -8.05 -0.61
CA ALA A 79 -11.55 -7.37 -1.22
C ALA A 79 -11.11 -6.16 -2.07
N PHE A 80 -10.23 -5.31 -1.53
CA PHE A 80 -9.70 -4.16 -2.25
C PHE A 80 -8.81 -4.56 -3.43
N ALA A 81 -7.96 -5.59 -3.28
CA ALA A 81 -7.16 -6.12 -4.39
C ALA A 81 -8.06 -6.64 -5.53
N LYS A 82 -9.15 -7.34 -5.23
CA LYS A 82 -10.13 -7.78 -6.23
C LYS A 82 -10.89 -6.61 -6.86
N ALA A 83 -11.13 -5.53 -6.11
CA ALA A 83 -11.69 -4.30 -6.65
C ALA A 83 -10.77 -3.69 -7.71
N LEU A 84 -9.46 -3.61 -7.44
CA LEU A 84 -8.44 -3.18 -8.43
C LEU A 84 -8.39 -4.12 -9.64
N ASP A 85 -8.50 -5.43 -9.40
CA ASP A 85 -8.51 -6.46 -10.46
C ASP A 85 -9.69 -6.27 -11.41
N SER A 86 -10.88 -5.96 -10.87
CA SER A 86 -12.08 -5.71 -11.67
C SER A 86 -11.96 -4.53 -12.62
N GLN A 87 -11.08 -3.56 -12.30
CA GLN A 87 -10.76 -2.41 -13.14
C GLN A 87 -9.62 -2.69 -14.13
N GLY A 88 -9.01 -3.88 -14.06
CA GLY A 88 -7.85 -4.24 -14.86
C GLY A 88 -6.55 -3.60 -14.35
N TRP A 89 -6.49 -3.16 -13.08
CA TRP A 89 -5.32 -2.46 -12.54
C TRP A 89 -4.40 -3.35 -11.70
N LYS A 90 -4.80 -4.60 -11.42
CA LYS A 90 -4.04 -5.50 -10.53
C LYS A 90 -3.00 -6.32 -11.31
N HIS A 91 -1.90 -5.70 -11.70
CA HIS A 91 -0.76 -6.38 -12.33
C HIS A 91 0.27 -6.90 -11.31
N PHE A 92 -0.21 -7.44 -10.18
CA PHE A 92 0.67 -7.91 -9.11
C PHE A 92 0.10 -9.08 -8.32
N THR A 93 0.99 -9.78 -7.64
CA THR A 93 0.72 -10.80 -6.63
C THR A 93 1.14 -10.29 -5.24
N LEU A 94 0.29 -10.46 -4.23
CA LEU A 94 0.65 -10.16 -2.84
C LEU A 94 1.45 -11.34 -2.27
N LEU A 95 2.69 -11.09 -1.84
CA LEU A 95 3.63 -12.11 -1.37
C LEU A 95 3.69 -12.22 0.16
N ASP A 96 3.68 -11.09 0.85
CA ASP A 96 3.80 -11.05 2.31
C ASP A 96 2.96 -9.90 2.87
N TYR A 97 2.47 -10.09 4.09
CA TYR A 97 1.75 -9.09 4.86
C TYR A 97 2.13 -9.24 6.33
N ARG A 98 2.55 -8.12 6.93
CA ARG A 98 2.87 -8.03 8.35
C ARG A 98 2.28 -6.77 8.93
N GLN A 99 1.87 -6.84 10.19
CA GLN A 99 1.31 -5.70 10.88
C GLN A 99 1.60 -5.78 12.37
N HIS A 100 1.85 -4.63 12.98
CA HIS A 100 2.01 -4.49 14.43
C HIS A 100 1.53 -3.12 14.89
N SER A 101 1.24 -3.00 16.19
CA SER A 101 0.95 -1.71 16.80
C SER A 101 2.24 -0.91 17.02
N ILE A 102 2.17 0.40 16.85
CA ILE A 102 3.23 1.35 17.19
C ILE A 102 2.73 2.31 18.27
N GLY A 103 3.59 2.59 19.26
CA GLY A 103 3.23 3.34 20.47
C GLY A 103 2.85 2.44 21.65
N SER A 104 2.23 3.04 22.67
CA SER A 104 1.86 2.35 23.91
C SER A 104 0.44 2.72 24.37
N GLY A 105 -0.22 1.79 25.08
CA GLY A 105 -1.59 1.98 25.59
C GLY A 105 -2.69 1.52 24.63
N SER A 106 -3.93 1.96 24.88
CA SER A 106 -5.11 1.58 24.10
C SER A 106 -5.33 2.43 22.84
N ALA A 107 -4.61 3.54 22.70
CA ALA A 107 -4.64 4.44 21.55
C ALA A 107 -3.32 4.32 20.77
N THR A 108 -3.09 3.16 20.17
CA THR A 108 -1.91 2.90 19.34
C THR A 108 -2.28 2.99 17.87
N ASP A 109 -1.35 3.52 17.08
CA ASP A 109 -1.45 3.39 15.63
C ASP A 109 -1.07 1.97 15.23
N ALA A 110 -1.56 1.51 14.08
CA ALA A 110 -1.07 0.30 13.47
C ALA A 110 -0.13 0.64 12.31
N ALA A 111 0.99 -0.08 12.23
CA ALA A 111 1.89 -0.09 11.08
C ALA A 111 1.74 -1.42 10.34
N ALA A 112 1.36 -1.35 9.08
CA ALA A 112 1.23 -2.49 8.18
C ALA A 112 2.27 -2.42 7.06
N TYR A 113 2.73 -3.58 6.61
CA TYR A 113 3.74 -3.74 5.58
C TYR A 113 3.25 -4.80 4.60
N ILE A 114 3.26 -4.47 3.31
CA ILE A 114 2.86 -5.38 2.24
C ILE A 114 4.00 -5.50 1.24
N GLN A 115 4.30 -6.73 0.85
CA GLN A 115 5.18 -7.04 -0.27
C GLN A 115 4.33 -7.51 -1.44
N ILE A 116 4.55 -6.91 -2.61
CA ILE A 116 3.96 -7.35 -3.87
C ILE A 116 5.06 -7.69 -4.88
N GLU A 117 4.72 -8.59 -5.80
CA GLU A 117 5.46 -8.86 -7.02
C GLU A 117 4.64 -8.42 -8.22
N HIS A 118 5.13 -7.42 -8.95
CA HIS A 118 4.54 -6.99 -10.20
C HIS A 118 4.77 -8.06 -11.28
N GLU A 119 3.92 -8.09 -12.31
CA GLU A 119 4.02 -9.05 -13.43
C GLU A 119 5.36 -8.99 -14.18
N SER A 120 6.09 -7.86 -14.09
CA SER A 120 7.46 -7.71 -14.62
C SER A 120 8.52 -8.46 -13.80
N GLY A 121 8.15 -9.06 -12.65
CA GLY A 121 9.07 -9.64 -11.66
C GLY A 121 9.63 -8.63 -10.66
N LEU A 122 9.22 -7.36 -10.73
CA LEU A 122 9.64 -6.34 -9.77
C LEU A 122 8.98 -6.57 -8.40
N ILE A 123 9.80 -6.66 -7.36
CA ILE A 123 9.34 -6.74 -5.97
C ILE A 123 9.25 -5.33 -5.38
N CYS A 124 8.09 -4.96 -4.85
CA CYS A 124 7.87 -3.69 -4.17
C CYS A 124 7.27 -3.90 -2.78
N TYR A 125 7.69 -3.07 -1.84
CA TYR A 125 7.14 -3.00 -0.50
C TYR A 125 6.35 -1.70 -0.30
N GLY A 126 5.27 -1.75 0.45
CA GLY A 126 4.53 -0.58 0.90
C GLY A 126 4.28 -0.63 2.39
N CYS A 127 4.22 0.55 3.01
CA CYS A 127 3.93 0.72 4.42
C CYS A 127 2.68 1.57 4.60
N GLY A 128 1.82 1.18 5.54
CA GLY A 128 0.63 1.93 5.89
C GLY A 128 0.60 2.17 7.39
N ILE A 129 0.39 3.43 7.79
CA ILE A 129 0.23 3.81 9.20
C ILE A 129 -1.13 4.46 9.40
N ASN A 130 -1.94 3.87 10.28
CA ASN A 130 -3.26 4.38 10.60
C ASN A 130 -3.72 3.87 11.98
N PRO A 131 -4.48 4.65 12.77
CA PRO A 131 -5.11 4.17 14.01
C PRO A 131 -6.10 3.03 13.77
N ASN A 132 -6.70 2.94 12.58
CA ASN A 132 -7.51 1.81 12.17
C ASN A 132 -6.61 0.73 11.53
N ILE A 133 -6.60 -0.45 12.16
CA ILE A 133 -5.82 -1.62 11.74
C ILE A 133 -6.07 -2.01 10.27
N GLU A 134 -7.29 -1.88 9.78
CA GLU A 134 -7.68 -2.24 8.41
C GLU A 134 -7.21 -1.19 7.42
N LEU A 135 -7.37 0.09 7.75
CA LEU A 135 -6.88 1.19 6.92
C LEU A 135 -5.36 1.18 6.81
N ALA A 136 -4.63 0.83 7.88
CA ALA A 136 -3.18 0.66 7.81
C ALA A 136 -2.81 -0.39 6.75
N GLY A 137 -3.46 -1.56 6.75
CA GLY A 137 -3.25 -2.58 5.74
C GLY A 137 -3.57 -2.12 4.31
N LEU A 138 -4.67 -1.39 4.11
CA LEU A 138 -5.03 -0.87 2.80
C LEU A 138 -4.07 0.21 2.31
N HIS A 139 -3.62 1.13 3.18
CA HIS A 139 -2.60 2.12 2.82
C HIS A 139 -1.24 1.48 2.49
N ALA A 140 -0.90 0.37 3.14
CA ALA A 140 0.29 -0.40 2.79
C ALA A 140 0.19 -0.98 1.37
N LEU A 141 -0.99 -1.50 0.99
CA LEU A 141 -1.23 -2.03 -0.35
C LEU A 141 -1.17 -0.92 -1.39
N VAL A 142 -1.82 0.22 -1.14
CA VAL A 142 -1.77 1.40 -2.02
C VAL A 142 -0.34 1.91 -2.18
N SER A 143 0.44 1.95 -1.10
CA SER A 143 1.85 2.37 -1.17
C SER A 143 2.68 1.40 -2.01
N ALA A 144 2.49 0.09 -1.85
CA ALA A 144 3.19 -0.91 -2.65
C ALA A 144 2.82 -0.79 -4.14
N PHE A 145 1.53 -0.62 -4.43
CA PHE A 145 1.01 -0.40 -5.77
C PHE A 145 1.62 0.84 -6.43
N ASN A 146 1.63 1.98 -5.72
CA ASN A 146 2.16 3.24 -6.24
C ASN A 146 3.66 3.15 -6.57
N ARG A 147 4.43 2.43 -5.76
CA ARG A 147 5.85 2.20 -6.04
C ARG A 147 6.07 1.31 -7.25
N ALA A 148 5.29 0.24 -7.39
CA ALA A 148 5.34 -0.61 -8.58
C ALA A 148 4.97 0.18 -9.85
N HIS A 149 3.97 1.06 -9.76
CA HIS A 149 3.56 1.93 -10.86
C HIS A 149 4.64 2.96 -11.23
N ALA A 150 5.26 3.62 -10.25
CA ALA A 150 6.32 4.59 -10.52
C ALA A 150 7.55 3.98 -11.24
N ALA A 151 7.83 2.70 -10.98
CA ALA A 151 8.89 1.97 -11.68
C ALA A 151 8.51 1.54 -13.12
N HIS A 152 7.22 1.50 -13.43
CA HIS A 152 6.68 1.10 -14.74
C HIS A 152 5.49 1.99 -15.17
N PRO A 153 5.73 3.24 -15.59
CA PRO A 153 4.64 4.15 -15.99
C PRO A 153 3.93 3.73 -17.30
N GLU A 154 4.60 2.92 -18.14
CA GLU A 154 4.16 2.57 -19.49
C GLU A 154 3.50 1.19 -19.62
N SER A 155 3.28 0.44 -18.54
CA SER A 155 2.34 -0.68 -18.60
C SER A 155 0.95 -0.09 -18.80
N HIS A 156 0.48 -0.08 -20.06
CA HIS A 156 -0.81 0.43 -20.49
C HIS A 156 -1.93 0.05 -19.51
N LEU A 157 -2.19 0.95 -18.58
CA LEU A 157 -3.23 0.89 -17.57
C LEU A 157 -4.36 1.81 -18.05
N GLY A 158 -5.04 1.39 -19.12
CA GLY A 158 -6.19 2.10 -19.71
C GLY A 158 -5.83 3.28 -20.60
#